data_AF-A0A0M8NVM0-F1
#
_entry.id   AF-A0A0M8NVM0-F1
#
_cell.length_a   1.000
_cell.length_b   1.000
_cell.length_c   1.000
_cell.angle_alpha   90.00
_cell.angle_beta   90.00
_cell.angle_gamma   90.00
#
_symmetry.space_group_name_H-M   'P 1'
#
loop_
_entity.id
_entity.type
_entity.pdbx_description
1 polymer ?
#
loop_
_entity_poly.entity_id
_entity_poly.type
_entity_poly.pdbx_seq_one_letter_code
_entity_poly.pdbx_strand_id
1 'polypeptide(L)'
;MTPEGVEGEAGLHDSSRSTTRTISDSSFFGEHPASTLPTLAEVRAINKESGNIRGTMFNQPSPVKFPSLDLIVKYGADTTVTEAETQIMVYKQLKGKVPVPEVFGWTEDGGQVFIYMSLVGGEPLEQRWGALNDEEREAVCKEPNGMVKAWRSLELPDQVFYVGGLDNQPLNDIFLSCHRDLAGPFYGADAVQKFQDGCDIEIDGKVPVVFTHDDLVPPNILLSPGANLVVAAIIDWGQAGWYPAYWEYCKGRRVRPNPEYFDEALDGEWNTRYLPTVLDPVDDETVYHPWLWFVLSKGI
;
A
#
# COMPACT_ATOMS: atom_id res chain seq x y z
N MET A 1 -45.07 5.76 46.79
CA MET A 1 -43.84 4.95 46.80
C MET A 1 -43.33 4.91 45.38
N THR A 2 -42.32 5.72 45.12
CA THR A 2 -41.61 5.87 43.85
C THR A 2 -40.13 5.82 44.24
N PRO A 3 -39.32 4.88 43.72
CA PRO A 3 -37.86 4.99 43.82
C PRO A 3 -37.38 5.93 42.69
N GLU A 4 -36.56 6.96 42.97
CA GLU A 4 -35.08 6.89 43.04
C GLU A 4 -34.52 6.21 41.78
N GLY A 5 -33.88 6.86 40.81
CA GLY A 5 -32.89 7.92 40.90
C GLY A 5 -31.51 7.32 40.57
N VAL A 6 -31.12 7.29 39.30
CA VAL A 6 -29.72 7.16 38.86
C VAL A 6 -29.54 8.03 37.62
N GLU A 7 -28.99 9.22 37.82
CA GLU A 7 -28.34 10.01 36.78
C GLU A 7 -27.04 9.28 36.41
N GLY A 8 -26.95 8.79 35.18
CA GLY A 8 -25.71 8.37 34.56
C GLY A 8 -25.22 9.50 33.68
N GLU A 9 -24.19 10.22 34.13
CA GLU A 9 -23.43 11.16 33.34
C GLU A 9 -22.96 10.46 32.04
N ALA A 10 -23.49 10.93 30.91
CA ALA A 10 -22.94 10.61 29.61
C ALA A 10 -21.55 11.25 29.54
N GLY A 11 -20.51 10.44 29.80
CA GLY A 11 -19.13 10.79 29.54
C GLY A 11 -18.99 11.17 28.07
N LEU A 12 -18.85 12.47 27.83
CA LEU A 12 -18.39 13.04 26.57
C LEU A 12 -17.09 12.33 26.18
N HIS A 13 -17.12 11.60 25.07
CA HIS A 13 -15.91 11.13 24.42
C HIS A 13 -15.03 12.35 24.11
N ASP A 14 -13.88 12.43 24.78
CA ASP A 14 -12.83 13.40 24.54
C ASP A 14 -12.23 13.19 23.14
N SER A 15 -12.77 13.92 22.17
CA SER A 15 -12.26 14.01 20.80
C SER A 15 -11.10 15.01 20.76
N SER A 16 -9.89 14.66 21.22
CA SER A 16 -8.77 15.61 21.14
C SER A 16 -7.33 15.08 21.22
N ARG A 17 -7.05 13.79 21.03
CA ARG A 17 -5.66 13.33 20.82
C ARG A 17 -5.36 13.04 19.36
N SER A 18 -4.92 14.06 18.63
CA SER A 18 -4.11 13.87 17.41
C SER A 18 -2.84 13.14 17.81
N THR A 19 -2.67 11.90 17.34
CA THR A 19 -1.47 11.09 17.61
C THR A 19 -0.38 11.47 16.62
N THR A 20 0.34 12.56 16.91
CA THR A 20 1.50 12.96 16.09
C THR A 20 2.72 12.12 16.49
N ARG A 21 3.36 11.48 15.51
CA ARG A 21 4.64 10.80 15.71
C ARG A 21 5.68 11.38 14.77
N THR A 22 6.80 11.80 15.33
CA THR A 22 7.98 12.25 14.59
C THR A 22 9.11 11.24 14.80
N ILE A 23 9.81 10.88 13.72
CA ILE A 23 10.94 9.95 13.76
C ILE A 23 12.21 10.80 13.81
N SER A 24 12.62 11.15 15.02
CA SER A 24 13.70 12.14 15.23
C SER A 24 15.08 11.71 14.70
N ASP A 25 15.28 10.41 14.47
CA ASP A 25 16.50 9.82 13.92
C ASP A 25 16.44 9.62 12.39
N SER A 26 15.38 10.09 11.71
CA SER A 26 15.28 10.00 10.25
C SER A 26 16.27 10.92 9.54
N SER A 27 16.63 10.58 8.30
CA SER A 27 17.54 11.39 7.46
C SER A 27 17.12 12.87 7.37
N PHE A 28 15.81 13.15 7.30
CA PHE A 28 15.26 14.51 7.26
C PHE A 28 15.83 15.45 8.34
N PHE A 29 15.88 15.01 9.60
CA PHE A 29 16.36 15.86 10.71
C PHE A 29 17.90 15.96 10.75
N GLY A 30 18.61 15.07 10.06
CA GLY A 30 20.05 15.19 9.83
C GLY A 30 20.38 16.16 8.69
N GLU A 31 19.62 16.10 7.59
CA GLU A 31 19.83 16.93 6.39
C GLU A 31 19.22 18.33 6.52
N HIS A 32 18.18 18.47 7.34
CA HIS A 32 17.49 19.73 7.62
C HIS A 32 17.35 20.02 9.13
N PRO A 33 18.47 20.26 9.87
CA PRO A 33 18.47 20.32 11.34
C PRO A 33 17.64 21.44 11.96
N ALA A 34 17.32 22.49 11.18
CA ALA A 34 16.53 23.64 11.62
C ALA A 34 15.12 23.67 11.03
N SER A 35 14.76 22.67 10.20
CA SER A 35 13.47 22.63 9.53
C SER A 35 12.48 21.80 10.34
N THR A 36 11.23 22.25 10.36
CA THR A 36 10.10 21.47 10.86
C THR A 36 9.39 20.81 9.69
N LEU A 37 8.72 19.67 9.93
CA LEU A 37 7.80 19.11 8.95
C LEU A 37 6.72 20.16 8.58
N PRO A 38 6.28 20.22 7.32
CA PRO A 38 5.24 21.15 6.90
C PRO A 38 3.97 21.01 7.74
N THR A 39 3.36 22.14 8.05
CA THR A 39 2.10 22.17 8.81
C THR A 39 0.95 21.63 7.96
N LEU A 40 -0.08 21.09 8.62
CA LEU A 40 -1.27 20.58 7.93
C LEU A 40 -1.99 21.66 7.11
N ALA A 41 -1.97 22.90 7.61
CA ALA A 41 -2.54 24.04 6.90
C ALA A 41 -1.79 24.32 5.59
N GLU A 42 -0.45 24.28 5.60
CA GLU A 42 0.37 24.44 4.39
C GLU A 42 0.10 23.32 3.38
N VAL A 43 0.07 22.05 3.83
CA VAL A 43 -0.23 20.89 2.97
C VAL A 43 -1.59 21.06 2.29
N ARG A 44 -2.64 21.36 3.06
CA ARG A 44 -4.00 21.57 2.53
C ARG A 44 -4.08 22.79 1.62
N ALA A 45 -3.36 23.87 1.94
CA ALA A 45 -3.34 25.10 1.13
C ALA A 45 -2.75 24.84 -0.25
N ILE A 46 -1.61 24.14 -0.35
CA ILE A 46 -1.00 23.79 -1.65
C ILE A 46 -1.97 23.00 -2.51
N ASN A 47 -2.64 21.99 -1.94
CA ASN A 47 -3.60 21.20 -2.69
C ASN A 47 -4.81 22.02 -3.15
N LYS A 48 -5.30 22.95 -2.31
CA LYS A 48 -6.37 23.87 -2.69
C LYS A 48 -5.95 24.83 -3.81
N GLU A 49 -4.72 25.33 -3.76
CA GLU A 49 -4.15 26.24 -4.76
C GLU A 49 -3.83 25.54 -6.09
N SER A 50 -3.52 24.24 -6.06
CA SER A 50 -3.23 23.46 -7.27
C SER A 50 -4.37 23.42 -8.28
N GLY A 51 -5.62 23.68 -7.84
CA GLY A 51 -6.81 23.54 -8.67
C GLY A 51 -7.12 22.10 -9.10
N ASN A 52 -6.36 21.11 -8.60
CA ASN A 52 -6.58 19.70 -8.89
C ASN A 52 -7.89 19.25 -8.23
N ILE A 53 -8.81 18.68 -9.04
CA ILE A 53 -10.09 18.17 -8.57
C ILE A 53 -9.94 17.13 -7.45
N ARG A 54 -8.85 16.35 -7.46
CA ARG A 54 -8.53 15.38 -6.41
C ARG A 54 -7.92 16.03 -5.18
N GLY A 55 -7.23 17.17 -5.30
CA GLY A 55 -6.51 17.81 -4.19
C GLY A 55 -7.38 18.17 -2.98
N THR A 56 -8.69 18.30 -3.15
CA THR A 56 -9.65 18.59 -2.07
C THR A 56 -10.54 17.40 -1.67
N MET A 57 -10.30 16.21 -2.24
CA MET A 57 -11.02 14.99 -1.83
C MET A 57 -10.67 14.64 -0.38
N PHE A 58 -11.65 14.15 0.37
CA PHE A 58 -11.45 13.76 1.77
C PHE A 58 -10.70 12.41 1.88
N ASN A 59 -11.05 11.44 1.05
CA ASN A 59 -10.50 10.08 1.19
C ASN A 59 -9.08 9.94 0.62
N GLN A 60 -8.86 10.46 -0.59
CA GLN A 60 -7.61 10.29 -1.33
C GLN A 60 -7.19 11.56 -2.10
N PRO A 61 -6.88 12.66 -1.40
CA PRO A 61 -6.30 13.82 -2.04
C PRO A 61 -4.92 13.54 -2.65
N SER A 62 -4.55 14.34 -3.65
CA SER A 62 -3.24 14.18 -4.31
C SER A 62 -2.09 14.42 -3.32
N PRO A 63 -1.03 13.59 -3.34
CA PRO A 63 0.15 13.82 -2.51
C PRO A 63 0.80 15.19 -2.79
N VAL A 64 1.25 15.86 -1.74
CA VAL A 64 1.82 17.22 -1.82
C VAL A 64 3.33 17.14 -1.74
N LYS A 65 4.02 17.68 -2.75
CA LYS A 65 5.48 17.68 -2.84
C LYS A 65 6.06 18.97 -2.27
N PHE A 66 7.13 18.87 -1.50
CA PHE A 66 7.97 19.95 -0.99
C PHE A 66 9.42 19.75 -1.48
N PRO A 67 9.73 20.08 -2.75
CA PRO A 67 11.05 19.78 -3.33
C PRO A 67 12.23 20.44 -2.61
N SER A 68 12.03 21.61 -1.99
CA SER A 68 13.09 22.29 -1.22
C SER A 68 13.46 21.57 0.09
N LEU A 69 12.67 20.57 0.48
CA LEU A 69 12.83 19.78 1.70
C LEU A 69 13.01 18.29 1.40
N ASP A 70 13.15 17.92 0.12
CA ASP A 70 13.16 16.53 -0.35
C ASP A 70 12.05 15.67 0.30
N LEU A 71 10.85 16.24 0.39
CA LEU A 71 9.74 15.71 1.17
C LEU A 71 8.46 15.63 0.34
N ILE A 72 7.69 14.58 0.55
CA ILE A 72 6.33 14.41 0.03
C ILE A 72 5.39 14.03 1.17
N VAL A 73 4.16 14.56 1.13
CA VAL A 73 3.10 14.26 2.10
C VAL A 73 1.97 13.53 1.39
N LYS A 74 1.74 12.27 1.76
CA LYS A 74 0.52 11.53 1.42
C LYS A 74 -0.47 11.74 2.55
N TYR A 75 -1.72 12.03 2.23
CA TYR A 75 -2.75 12.14 3.26
C TYR A 75 -4.14 11.79 2.74
N GLY A 76 -5.05 11.47 3.66
CA GLY A 76 -6.43 11.14 3.33
C GLY A 76 -7.10 10.30 4.41
N ALA A 77 -8.41 10.10 4.29
CA ALA A 77 -9.15 9.20 5.18
C ALA A 77 -8.86 7.71 4.90
N ASP A 78 -8.41 7.38 3.69
CA ASP A 78 -8.01 6.02 3.32
C ASP A 78 -6.52 5.75 3.63
N THR A 79 -5.76 6.78 3.96
CA THR A 79 -4.36 6.64 4.43
C THR A 79 -4.39 6.20 5.89
N THR A 80 -3.56 5.24 6.27
CA THR A 80 -3.57 4.67 7.62
C THR A 80 -2.22 4.81 8.32
N VAL A 81 -2.22 4.76 9.66
CA VAL A 81 -0.97 4.67 10.42
C VAL A 81 -0.25 3.35 10.13
N THR A 82 -1.01 2.27 9.92
CA THR A 82 -0.50 0.95 9.52
C THR A 82 0.31 1.01 8.23
N GLU A 83 -0.09 1.84 7.26
CA GLU A 83 0.69 2.08 6.03
C GLU A 83 2.08 2.65 6.35
N ALA A 84 2.14 3.69 7.18
CA ALA A 84 3.42 4.30 7.58
C ALA A 84 4.32 3.30 8.32
N GLU A 85 3.75 2.54 9.24
CA GLU A 85 4.47 1.53 10.01
C GLU A 85 4.96 0.37 9.14
N THR A 86 4.15 -0.05 8.17
CA THR A 86 4.52 -1.06 7.17
C THR A 86 5.68 -0.59 6.31
N GLN A 87 5.63 0.64 5.80
CA GLN A 87 6.73 1.21 5.03
C GLN A 87 8.02 1.30 5.85
N ILE A 88 7.95 1.67 7.14
CA ILE A 88 9.10 1.70 8.05
C ILE A 88 9.69 0.30 8.25
N MET A 89 8.84 -0.70 8.45
CA MET A 89 9.25 -2.09 8.61
C MET A 89 10.00 -2.57 7.36
N VAL A 90 9.43 -2.35 6.17
CA VAL A 90 10.03 -2.72 4.89
C VAL A 90 11.36 -1.99 4.68
N TYR A 91 11.40 -0.67 4.90
CA TYR A 91 12.61 0.14 4.78
C TYR A 91 13.75 -0.39 5.67
N LYS A 92 13.44 -0.78 6.91
CA LYS A 92 14.43 -1.29 7.87
C LYS A 92 14.90 -2.70 7.53
N GLN A 93 13.97 -3.62 7.27
CA GLN A 93 14.28 -5.04 7.09
C GLN A 93 14.86 -5.36 5.70
N LEU A 94 14.49 -4.58 4.68
CA LEU A 94 14.92 -4.79 3.29
C LEU A 94 15.90 -3.72 2.80
N LYS A 95 16.56 -3.02 3.72
CA LYS A 95 17.55 -1.98 3.40
C LYS A 95 18.60 -2.50 2.41
N GLY A 96 18.75 -1.78 1.30
CA GLY A 96 19.69 -2.11 0.23
C GLY A 96 19.23 -3.23 -0.73
N LYS A 97 18.04 -3.80 -0.52
CA LYS A 97 17.41 -4.77 -1.44
C LYS A 97 16.18 -4.20 -2.12
N VAL A 98 15.37 -3.44 -1.39
CA VAL A 98 14.16 -2.80 -1.90
C VAL A 98 14.25 -1.31 -1.59
N PRO A 99 14.33 -0.43 -2.60
CA PRO A 99 14.31 1.00 -2.37
C PRO A 99 12.88 1.44 -2.05
N VAL A 100 12.70 2.09 -0.91
CA VAL A 100 11.41 2.54 -0.39
C VAL A 100 11.58 3.94 0.19
N PRO A 101 10.62 4.86 0.04
CA PRO A 101 10.72 6.17 0.67
C PRO A 101 10.86 6.05 2.19
N GLU A 102 11.77 6.82 2.77
CA GLU A 102 11.93 6.87 4.22
C GLU A 102 10.77 7.67 4.83
N VAL A 103 10.10 7.13 5.84
CA VAL A 103 9.07 7.85 6.59
C VAL A 103 9.74 8.72 7.65
N PHE A 104 9.36 10.00 7.70
CA PHE A 104 9.85 10.98 8.68
C PHE A 104 8.88 11.14 9.87
N GLY A 105 7.63 10.78 9.68
CA GLY A 105 6.60 10.82 10.71
C GLY A 105 5.20 10.81 10.14
N TRP A 106 4.21 10.88 11.02
CA TRP A 106 2.81 11.01 10.67
C TRP A 106 2.02 11.80 11.71
N THR A 107 0.84 12.26 11.32
CA THR A 107 -0.13 12.88 12.23
C THR A 107 -1.55 12.67 11.73
N GLU A 108 -2.53 12.88 12.61
CA GLU A 108 -3.94 12.71 12.30
C GLU A 108 -4.68 14.03 12.50
N ASP A 109 -5.59 14.37 11.59
CA ASP A 109 -6.40 15.57 11.70
C ASP A 109 -7.73 15.40 10.96
N GLY A 110 -8.84 15.66 11.66
CA GLY A 110 -10.17 15.63 11.07
C GLY A 110 -10.55 14.31 10.39
N GLY A 111 -10.05 13.17 10.89
CA GLY A 111 -10.29 11.85 10.28
C GLY A 111 -9.42 11.53 9.06
N GLN A 112 -8.38 12.32 8.80
CA GLN A 112 -7.37 12.03 7.79
C GLN A 112 -6.01 11.77 8.45
N VAL A 113 -5.28 10.79 7.94
CA VAL A 113 -3.87 10.55 8.33
C VAL A 113 -2.97 11.25 7.33
N PHE A 114 -1.89 11.86 7.80
CA PHE A 114 -0.83 12.49 7.01
C PHE A 114 0.47 11.74 7.26
N ILE A 115 1.09 11.21 6.20
CA ILE A 115 2.39 10.55 6.24
C ILE A 115 3.41 11.45 5.56
N TYR A 116 4.44 11.83 6.29
CA TYR A 116 5.58 12.59 5.81
C TYR A 116 6.69 11.63 5.44
N MET A 117 7.17 11.67 4.19
CA MET A 117 8.20 10.77 3.72
C MET A 117 9.14 11.43 2.70
N SER A 118 10.28 10.81 2.43
CA SER A 118 11.26 11.29 1.46
C SER A 118 10.65 11.39 0.06
N LEU A 119 10.88 12.52 -0.63
CA LEU A 119 10.54 12.67 -2.03
C LEU A 119 11.61 11.97 -2.88
N VAL A 120 11.27 10.81 -3.43
CA VAL A 120 12.16 10.10 -4.34
C VAL A 120 12.07 10.72 -5.73
N GLY A 121 13.22 11.10 -6.29
CA GLY A 121 13.34 11.56 -7.67
C GLY A 121 13.15 10.39 -8.64
N GLY A 122 12.07 10.41 -9.42
CA GLY A 122 11.78 9.39 -10.42
C GLY A 122 10.46 9.62 -11.14
N GLU A 123 10.24 8.85 -12.20
CA GLU A 123 9.00 8.84 -12.97
C GLU A 123 8.30 7.48 -12.81
N PRO A 124 6.97 7.43 -12.63
CA PRO A 124 6.24 6.17 -12.58
C PRO A 124 6.43 5.35 -13.85
N LEU A 125 6.52 4.02 -13.71
CA LEU A 125 6.72 3.10 -14.82
C LEU A 125 5.65 3.30 -15.90
N GLU A 126 4.39 3.53 -15.51
CA GLU A 126 3.28 3.76 -16.44
C GLU A 126 3.57 4.89 -17.45
N GLN A 127 4.24 5.97 -17.02
CA GLN A 127 4.51 7.14 -17.86
C GLN A 127 5.64 6.89 -18.85
N ARG A 128 6.54 5.96 -18.53
CA ARG A 128 7.70 5.62 -19.34
C ARG A 128 7.46 4.40 -20.23
N TRP A 129 6.54 3.51 -19.84
CA TRP A 129 6.36 2.19 -20.43
C TRP A 129 6.16 2.18 -21.94
N GLY A 130 5.31 3.09 -22.44
CA GLY A 130 5.04 3.21 -23.89
C GLY A 130 6.25 3.62 -24.73
N ALA A 131 7.27 4.23 -24.12
CA ALA A 131 8.51 4.65 -24.79
C ALA A 131 9.64 3.62 -24.71
N LEU A 132 9.53 2.62 -23.83
CA LEU A 132 10.54 1.57 -23.67
C LEU A 132 10.45 0.54 -24.79
N ASN A 133 11.59 0.04 -25.26
CA ASN A 133 11.64 -1.15 -26.12
C ASN A 133 11.52 -2.45 -25.30
N ASP A 134 11.41 -3.58 -26.00
CA ASP A 134 11.24 -4.89 -25.38
C ASP A 134 12.38 -5.26 -24.43
N GLU A 135 13.64 -5.04 -24.84
CA GLU A 135 14.80 -5.35 -24.01
C GLU A 135 14.85 -4.51 -22.73
N GLU A 136 14.48 -3.23 -22.83
CA GLU A 136 14.37 -2.30 -21.71
C GLU A 136 13.27 -2.73 -20.73
N ARG A 137 12.09 -3.09 -21.25
CA ARG A 137 10.97 -3.58 -20.42
C ARG A 137 11.34 -4.86 -19.67
N GLU A 138 12.00 -5.80 -20.35
CA GLU A 138 12.49 -7.03 -19.73
C GLU A 138 13.57 -6.78 -18.69
N ALA A 139 14.47 -5.82 -18.93
CA ALA A 139 15.49 -5.42 -17.96
C ALA A 139 14.84 -4.80 -16.71
N VAL A 140 13.88 -3.88 -16.90
CA VAL A 140 13.16 -3.25 -15.79
C VAL A 140 12.41 -4.28 -14.96
N CYS A 141 11.70 -5.23 -15.58
CA CYS A 141 10.90 -6.22 -14.83
C CYS A 141 11.73 -7.19 -13.98
N LYS A 142 13.01 -7.40 -14.31
CA LYS A 142 13.91 -8.24 -13.49
C LYS A 142 14.17 -7.63 -12.10
N GLU A 143 14.17 -6.30 -11.98
CA GLU A 143 14.40 -5.62 -10.71
C GLU A 143 13.24 -5.86 -9.72
N PRO A 144 11.97 -5.53 -10.04
CA PRO A 144 10.83 -5.86 -9.20
C PRO A 144 10.74 -7.35 -8.87
N ASN A 145 11.08 -8.27 -9.78
CA ASN A 145 11.10 -9.71 -9.44
C ASN A 145 12.07 -10.03 -8.29
N GLY A 146 13.27 -9.45 -8.31
CA GLY A 146 14.24 -9.60 -7.22
C GLY A 146 13.75 -8.99 -5.92
N MET A 147 13.06 -7.84 -6.00
CA MET A 147 12.47 -7.16 -4.84
C MET A 147 11.30 -7.95 -4.25
N VAL A 148 10.43 -8.51 -5.09
CA VAL A 148 9.33 -9.42 -4.70
C VAL A 148 9.88 -10.56 -3.87
N LYS A 149 10.91 -11.25 -4.36
CA LYS A 149 11.57 -12.32 -3.63
C LYS A 149 12.15 -11.85 -2.30
N ALA A 150 12.63 -10.61 -2.21
CA ALA A 150 13.15 -10.05 -0.97
C ALA A 150 12.05 -9.83 0.06
N TRP A 151 10.92 -9.20 -0.27
CA TRP A 151 9.85 -9.00 0.71
C TRP A 151 9.08 -10.28 1.02
N ARG A 152 8.95 -11.21 0.06
CA ARG A 152 8.41 -12.56 0.30
C ARG A 152 9.27 -13.40 1.26
N SER A 153 10.53 -13.01 1.49
CA SER A 153 11.42 -13.66 2.46
C SER A 153 11.30 -13.12 3.89
N LEU A 154 10.47 -12.09 4.11
CA LEU A 154 10.16 -11.63 5.47
C LEU A 154 9.42 -12.72 6.22
N GLU A 155 9.68 -12.84 7.52
CA GLU A 155 9.03 -13.80 8.41
C GLU A 155 8.12 -13.08 9.42
N LEU A 156 7.03 -13.76 9.80
CA LEU A 156 6.12 -13.27 10.83
C LEU A 156 6.85 -13.20 12.20
N PRO A 157 6.77 -12.07 12.92
CA PRO A 157 7.25 -12.00 14.30
C PRO A 157 6.55 -13.05 15.17
N ASP A 158 7.31 -13.74 16.03
CA ASP A 158 6.81 -14.61 17.10
C ASP A 158 6.08 -15.90 16.69
N GLN A 159 6.23 -16.39 15.45
CA GLN A 159 5.58 -17.62 14.94
C GLN A 159 4.05 -17.63 15.04
N VAL A 160 3.41 -16.50 15.34
CA VAL A 160 1.94 -16.40 15.28
C VAL A 160 1.56 -16.35 13.81
N PHE A 161 1.10 -17.48 13.28
CA PHE A 161 0.64 -17.58 11.91
C PHE A 161 -0.72 -16.91 11.76
N TYR A 162 -0.80 -15.88 10.92
CA TYR A 162 -2.05 -15.20 10.61
C TYR A 162 -2.11 -14.68 9.17
N VAL A 163 -3.32 -14.50 8.65
CA VAL A 163 -3.63 -13.69 7.47
C VAL A 163 -4.13 -12.33 7.97
N GLY A 164 -3.47 -11.23 7.60
CA GLY A 164 -3.74 -9.91 8.19
C GLY A 164 -2.66 -8.88 7.85
N GLY A 165 -2.93 -7.61 8.16
CA GLY A 165 -1.96 -6.52 8.06
C GLY A 165 -0.89 -6.59 9.15
N LEU A 166 0.07 -5.66 9.10
CA LEU A 166 1.14 -5.56 10.10
C LEU A 166 0.57 -5.50 11.54
N ASP A 167 1.30 -6.07 12.50
CA ASP A 167 0.95 -6.07 13.93
C ASP A 167 -0.47 -6.56 14.23
N ASN A 168 -0.87 -7.60 13.49
CA ASN A 168 -2.19 -8.24 13.62
C ASN A 168 -3.37 -7.31 13.32
N GLN A 169 -3.17 -6.30 12.47
CA GLN A 169 -4.28 -5.47 12.00
C GLN A 169 -5.08 -6.21 10.92
N PRO A 170 -6.34 -5.83 10.67
CA PRO A 170 -7.06 -6.27 9.48
C PRO A 170 -6.32 -5.85 8.21
N LEU A 171 -6.49 -6.61 7.13
CA LEU A 171 -6.02 -6.24 5.80
C LEU A 171 -6.68 -4.92 5.34
N ASN A 172 -5.90 -4.09 4.66
CA ASN A 172 -6.38 -2.86 4.05
C ASN A 172 -6.50 -3.01 2.53
N ASP A 173 -7.17 -4.09 2.10
CA ASP A 173 -7.38 -4.40 0.69
C ASP A 173 -8.65 -3.73 0.14
N ILE A 174 -8.54 -3.08 -1.01
CA ILE A 174 -9.67 -2.47 -1.70
C ILE A 174 -10.80 -3.47 -2.00
N PHE A 175 -10.51 -4.71 -2.38
CA PHE A 175 -11.51 -5.77 -2.63
C PHE A 175 -12.20 -6.27 -1.36
N LEU A 176 -11.70 -5.91 -0.17
CA LEU A 176 -12.32 -6.21 1.12
C LEU A 176 -12.99 -4.97 1.74
N SER A 177 -12.96 -3.81 1.06
CA SER A 177 -13.41 -2.53 1.62
C SER A 177 -14.90 -2.52 2.00
N CYS A 178 -15.75 -3.17 1.21
CA CYS A 178 -17.19 -3.33 1.49
C CYS A 178 -17.50 -4.45 2.51
N HIS A 179 -16.52 -5.29 2.83
CA HIS A 179 -16.65 -6.46 3.70
C HIS A 179 -15.51 -6.53 4.70
N ARG A 180 -15.43 -5.52 5.58
CA ARG A 180 -14.37 -5.40 6.59
C ARG A 180 -14.33 -6.57 7.58
N ASP A 181 -15.43 -7.30 7.72
CA ASP A 181 -15.50 -8.56 8.47
C ASP A 181 -14.64 -9.68 7.86
N LEU A 182 -14.34 -9.60 6.55
CA LEU A 182 -13.48 -10.54 5.84
C LEU A 182 -12.00 -10.17 5.88
N ALA A 183 -11.64 -9.00 6.42
CA ALA A 183 -10.27 -8.49 6.42
C ALA A 183 -9.36 -9.12 7.51
N GLY A 184 -9.91 -9.94 8.40
CA GLY A 184 -9.15 -10.56 9.47
C GLY A 184 -8.76 -9.58 10.60
N PRO A 185 -7.69 -9.89 11.37
CA PRO A 185 -6.75 -11.00 11.15
C PRO A 185 -7.38 -12.37 11.40
N PHE A 186 -6.97 -13.37 10.62
CA PHE A 186 -7.32 -14.78 10.85
C PHE A 186 -6.11 -15.49 11.42
N TYR A 187 -6.26 -16.18 12.55
CA TYR A 187 -5.16 -16.84 13.24
C TYR A 187 -5.21 -18.37 13.12
N GLY A 188 -4.03 -18.98 13.23
CA GLY A 188 -3.84 -20.43 13.37
C GLY A 188 -3.51 -21.11 12.05
N ALA A 189 -3.20 -22.40 12.09
CA ALA A 189 -2.79 -23.17 10.91
C ALA A 189 -3.86 -23.22 9.80
N ASP A 190 -5.10 -22.90 10.12
CA ASP A 190 -6.28 -22.79 9.26
C ASP A 190 -6.62 -21.33 8.87
N ALA A 191 -5.75 -20.36 9.16
CA ALA A 191 -5.99 -18.94 8.85
C ALA A 191 -6.34 -18.69 7.39
N VAL A 192 -5.64 -19.36 6.46
CA VAL A 192 -5.93 -19.25 5.03
C VAL A 192 -7.30 -19.83 4.70
N GLN A 193 -7.65 -20.98 5.27
CA GLN A 193 -8.96 -21.60 5.07
C GLN A 193 -10.07 -20.69 5.58
N LYS A 194 -9.93 -20.13 6.79
CA LYS A 194 -10.91 -19.18 7.35
C LYS A 194 -11.11 -17.95 6.46
N PHE A 195 -10.02 -17.41 5.92
CA PHE A 195 -10.06 -16.28 5.00
C PHE A 195 -10.75 -16.65 3.67
N GLN A 196 -10.38 -17.79 3.10
CA GLN A 196 -10.99 -18.33 1.87
C GLN A 196 -12.48 -18.62 2.04
N ASP A 197 -12.86 -19.26 3.14
CA ASP A 197 -14.25 -19.57 3.49
C ASP A 197 -15.09 -18.29 3.60
N GLY A 198 -14.56 -17.24 4.25
CA GLY A 198 -15.25 -15.95 4.34
C GLY A 198 -15.46 -15.29 2.96
N CYS A 199 -14.46 -15.42 2.08
CA CYS A 199 -14.50 -14.91 0.72
C CYS A 199 -15.25 -15.83 -0.28
N ASP A 200 -15.77 -16.99 0.16
CA ASP A 200 -16.29 -18.06 -0.72
C ASP A 200 -15.30 -18.44 -1.85
N ILE A 201 -14.01 -18.53 -1.54
CA ILE A 201 -12.96 -18.92 -2.48
C ILE A 201 -12.61 -20.39 -2.27
N GLU A 202 -12.92 -21.22 -3.26
CA GLU A 202 -12.57 -22.64 -3.25
C GLU A 202 -11.23 -22.87 -3.97
N ILE A 203 -10.14 -22.92 -3.19
CA ILE A 203 -8.79 -23.27 -3.70
C ILE A 203 -8.26 -24.43 -2.85
N ASP A 204 -7.99 -25.55 -3.50
CA ASP A 204 -7.51 -26.75 -2.84
C ASP A 204 -6.03 -26.67 -2.44
N GLY A 205 -5.69 -27.38 -1.36
CA GLY A 205 -4.31 -27.61 -0.95
C GLY A 205 -3.76 -26.58 0.03
N LYS A 206 -2.50 -26.79 0.45
CA LYS A 206 -1.85 -25.93 1.44
C LYS A 206 -1.26 -24.70 0.76
N VAL A 207 -1.93 -23.56 0.93
CA VAL A 207 -1.45 -22.26 0.45
C VAL A 207 -0.57 -21.60 1.53
N PRO A 208 0.67 -21.17 1.22
CA PRO A 208 1.51 -20.46 2.17
C PRO A 208 1.02 -19.03 2.39
N VAL A 209 1.21 -18.52 3.61
CA VAL A 209 1.06 -17.11 3.93
C VAL A 209 2.42 -16.44 3.81
N VAL A 210 2.45 -15.28 3.17
CA VAL A 210 3.66 -14.54 2.81
C VAL A 210 3.37 -13.05 2.82
N PHE A 211 4.40 -12.25 3.04
CA PHE A 211 4.26 -10.79 3.00
C PHE A 211 4.16 -10.32 1.54
N THR A 212 3.18 -9.47 1.24
CA THR A 212 2.91 -8.92 -0.10
C THR A 212 2.90 -7.40 -0.05
N HIS A 213 3.25 -6.75 -1.17
CA HIS A 213 2.99 -5.33 -1.40
C HIS A 213 1.50 -5.12 -1.67
N ASP A 214 0.90 -6.06 -2.40
CA ASP A 214 -0.52 -6.16 -2.70
C ASP A 214 -1.12 -5.06 -3.58
N ASP A 215 -0.34 -4.05 -3.94
CA ASP A 215 -0.71 -3.04 -4.93
C ASP A 215 0.42 -2.77 -5.93
N LEU A 216 1.13 -3.83 -6.34
CA LEU A 216 2.30 -3.71 -7.23
C LEU A 216 1.86 -3.53 -8.69
N VAL A 217 1.49 -2.29 -9.03
CA VAL A 217 1.11 -1.86 -10.38
C VAL A 217 2.13 -0.87 -10.95
N PRO A 218 2.19 -0.68 -12.29
CA PRO A 218 3.12 0.26 -12.91
C PRO A 218 3.20 1.67 -12.28
N PRO A 219 2.10 2.32 -11.85
CA PRO A 219 2.20 3.61 -11.16
C PRO A 219 2.99 3.58 -9.84
N ASN A 220 3.12 2.42 -9.18
CA ASN A 220 3.78 2.25 -7.89
C ASN A 220 5.25 1.83 -8.01
N ILE A 221 5.79 1.77 -9.23
CA ILE A 221 7.21 1.50 -9.52
C ILE A 221 7.81 2.79 -10.09
N LEU A 222 8.68 3.46 -9.31
CA LEU A 222 9.38 4.65 -9.77
C LEU A 222 10.69 4.26 -10.45
N LEU A 223 10.93 4.77 -11.65
CA LEU A 223 12.19 4.63 -12.36
C LEU A 223 13.10 5.84 -12.11
N SER A 224 14.40 5.59 -12.03
CA SER A 224 15.40 6.65 -11.93
C SER A 224 15.36 7.57 -13.16
N PRO A 225 15.59 8.88 -12.97
CA PRO A 225 15.61 9.82 -14.08
C PRO A 225 16.76 9.49 -15.06
N GLY A 226 16.51 9.74 -16.35
CA GLY A 226 17.49 9.53 -17.42
C GLY A 226 17.34 8.21 -18.17
N ALA A 227 18.45 7.78 -18.79
CA ALA A 227 18.51 6.63 -19.68
C ALA A 227 18.82 5.31 -18.95
N ASN A 228 19.35 5.37 -17.73
CA ASN A 228 19.55 4.17 -16.92
C ASN A 228 18.22 3.82 -16.24
N LEU A 229 17.64 2.69 -16.62
CA LEU A 229 16.31 2.27 -16.15
C LEU A 229 16.44 1.41 -14.89
N VAL A 230 16.76 2.06 -13.77
CA VAL A 230 16.84 1.41 -12.45
C VAL A 230 15.59 1.75 -11.66
N VAL A 231 15.08 0.82 -10.86
CA VAL A 231 13.99 1.11 -9.93
C VAL A 231 14.51 2.03 -8.82
N ALA A 232 14.02 3.27 -8.81
CA ALA A 232 14.37 4.29 -7.82
C ALA A 232 13.62 4.09 -6.50
N ALA A 233 12.37 3.61 -6.55
CA ALA A 233 11.59 3.23 -5.37
C ALA A 233 10.36 2.39 -5.73
N ILE A 234 9.93 1.54 -4.79
CA ILE A 234 8.60 0.96 -4.72
C ILE A 234 7.79 1.78 -3.70
N ILE A 235 6.63 2.28 -4.11
CA ILE A 235 5.79 3.19 -3.32
C ILE A 235 4.39 2.60 -3.11
N ASP A 236 3.63 3.20 -2.19
CA ASP A 236 2.24 2.85 -1.88
C ASP A 236 2.05 1.47 -1.22
N TRP A 237 2.69 1.31 -0.06
CA TRP A 237 2.60 0.11 0.79
C TRP A 237 1.30 0.03 1.61
N GLY A 238 0.26 0.78 1.23
CA GLY A 238 -0.97 0.94 2.02
C GLY A 238 -1.85 -0.31 2.11
N GLN A 239 -1.71 -1.22 1.14
CA GLN A 239 -2.44 -2.49 1.11
C GLN A 239 -1.56 -3.70 1.50
N ALA A 240 -0.29 -3.45 1.83
CA ALA A 240 0.68 -4.49 2.15
C ALA A 240 0.34 -5.23 3.44
N GLY A 241 0.69 -6.52 3.50
CA GLY A 241 0.33 -7.39 4.62
C GLY A 241 0.69 -8.85 4.38
N TRP A 242 0.19 -9.71 5.25
CA TRP A 242 0.36 -11.16 5.18
C TRP A 242 -0.86 -11.79 4.52
N TYR A 243 -0.69 -12.22 3.27
CA TYR A 243 -1.76 -12.77 2.43
C TYR A 243 -1.47 -14.23 2.04
N PRO A 244 -2.50 -14.99 1.64
CA PRO A 244 -2.28 -16.21 0.86
C PRO A 244 -1.47 -15.90 -0.41
N ALA A 245 -0.46 -16.71 -0.70
CA ALA A 245 0.57 -16.36 -1.69
C ALA A 245 0.06 -16.02 -3.10
N TYR A 246 -1.08 -16.58 -3.51
CA TYR A 246 -1.71 -16.34 -4.81
C TYR A 246 -2.29 -14.93 -4.97
N TRP A 247 -2.65 -14.28 -3.86
CA TRP A 247 -3.52 -13.10 -3.85
C TRP A 247 -2.92 -11.93 -4.64
N GLU A 248 -1.64 -11.61 -4.41
CA GLU A 248 -0.95 -10.49 -5.07
C GLU A 248 -0.92 -10.64 -6.60
N TYR A 249 -0.74 -11.86 -7.13
CA TYR A 249 -0.76 -12.10 -8.58
C TYR A 249 -2.18 -11.94 -9.14
N CYS A 250 -3.18 -12.52 -8.48
CA CYS A 250 -4.57 -12.39 -8.89
C CYS A 250 -5.02 -10.92 -8.92
N LYS A 251 -4.67 -10.17 -7.88
CA LYS A 251 -4.94 -8.74 -7.75
C LYS A 251 -4.19 -7.92 -8.79
N GLY A 252 -2.89 -8.15 -8.97
CA GLY A 252 -2.08 -7.50 -9.99
C GLY A 252 -2.65 -7.69 -11.41
N ARG A 253 -3.28 -8.84 -11.69
CA ARG A 253 -3.96 -9.10 -12.96
C ARG A 253 -5.30 -8.37 -13.13
N ARG A 254 -5.93 -7.99 -12.02
CA ARG A 254 -7.29 -7.42 -11.99
C ARG A 254 -7.29 -5.89 -11.94
N VAL A 255 -6.33 -5.29 -11.25
CA VAL A 255 -6.22 -3.82 -11.11
C VAL A 255 -5.65 -3.23 -12.39
N ARG A 256 -6.29 -2.18 -12.89
CA ARG A 256 -5.85 -1.47 -14.11
C ARG A 256 -5.31 -0.08 -13.75
N PRO A 257 -4.15 0.32 -14.30
CA PRO A 257 -3.68 1.70 -14.19
C PRO A 257 -4.58 2.69 -14.94
N ASN A 258 -4.25 3.98 -14.86
CA ASN A 258 -5.00 5.01 -15.57
C ASN A 258 -4.83 4.83 -17.11
N PRO A 259 -5.92 4.63 -17.88
CA PRO A 259 -5.85 4.44 -19.33
C PRO A 259 -5.29 5.64 -20.09
N GLU A 260 -5.20 6.83 -19.47
CA GLU A 260 -4.53 7.99 -20.05
C GLU A 260 -3.02 7.77 -20.27
N TYR A 261 -2.36 7.02 -19.38
CA TYR A 261 -0.92 6.74 -19.45
C TYR A 261 -0.62 5.28 -19.78
N PHE A 262 -1.58 4.38 -19.53
CA PHE A 262 -1.42 2.95 -19.72
C PHE A 262 -2.65 2.38 -20.42
N ASP A 263 -2.68 2.50 -21.75
CA ASP A 263 -3.83 2.08 -22.54
C ASP A 263 -4.10 0.56 -22.46
N GLU A 264 -5.22 0.12 -23.02
CA GLU A 264 -5.64 -1.28 -22.97
C GLU A 264 -4.64 -2.23 -23.64
N ALA A 265 -3.89 -1.78 -24.66
CA ALA A 265 -2.89 -2.62 -25.31
C ALA A 265 -1.66 -2.79 -24.42
N LEU A 266 -1.19 -1.72 -23.77
CA LEU A 266 -0.10 -1.77 -22.80
C LEU A 266 -0.49 -2.57 -21.54
N ASP A 267 -1.73 -2.42 -21.07
CA ASP A 267 -2.28 -3.22 -19.96
C ASP A 267 -2.35 -4.70 -20.31
N GLY A 268 -2.85 -5.04 -21.50
CA GLY A 268 -2.87 -6.42 -21.98
C GLY A 268 -1.47 -7.02 -22.11
N GLU A 269 -0.52 -6.26 -22.63
CA GLU A 269 0.88 -6.66 -22.73
C GLU A 269 1.52 -6.87 -21.35
N TRP A 270 1.35 -5.91 -20.43
CA TRP A 270 1.85 -6.01 -19.06
C TRP A 270 1.36 -7.30 -18.40
N ASN A 271 0.06 -7.53 -18.42
CA ASN A 271 -0.57 -8.68 -17.78
C ASN A 271 -0.13 -10.03 -18.38
N THR A 272 0.07 -10.09 -19.69
CA THR A 272 0.36 -11.34 -20.39
C THR A 272 1.86 -11.67 -20.45
N ARG A 273 2.72 -10.66 -20.59
CA ARG A 273 4.16 -10.85 -20.83
C ARG A 273 5.02 -10.53 -19.62
N TYR A 274 4.68 -9.51 -18.84
CA TYR A 274 5.61 -8.92 -17.85
C TYR A 274 5.22 -9.22 -16.41
N LEU A 275 3.95 -9.11 -16.05
CA LEU A 275 3.45 -9.46 -14.71
C LEU A 275 3.87 -10.88 -14.27
N PRO A 276 3.79 -11.94 -15.12
CA PRO A 276 4.25 -13.29 -14.76
C PRO A 276 5.76 -13.41 -14.58
N THR A 277 6.54 -12.41 -15.00
CA THR A 277 7.99 -12.36 -14.76
C THR A 277 8.33 -11.67 -13.45
N VAL A 278 7.42 -10.84 -12.93
CA VAL A 278 7.57 -10.09 -11.68
C VAL A 278 7.01 -10.89 -10.50
N LEU A 279 5.78 -11.37 -10.63
CA LEU A 279 5.03 -12.12 -9.62
C LEU A 279 4.85 -13.58 -10.05
N ASP A 280 4.70 -14.48 -9.08
CA ASP A 280 4.49 -15.91 -9.35
C ASP A 280 3.09 -16.13 -9.95
N PRO A 281 2.99 -16.59 -11.22
CA PRO A 281 1.70 -16.82 -11.85
C PRO A 281 0.98 -18.00 -11.22
N VAL A 282 -0.35 -17.95 -11.29
CA VAL A 282 -1.23 -18.99 -10.75
C VAL A 282 -2.05 -19.62 -11.86
N ASP A 283 -2.56 -20.82 -11.61
CA ASP A 283 -3.44 -21.50 -12.55
C ASP A 283 -4.80 -20.79 -12.67
N ASP A 284 -5.30 -20.69 -13.91
CA ASP A 284 -6.51 -19.93 -14.19
C ASP A 284 -7.76 -20.62 -13.61
N GLU A 285 -7.89 -21.94 -13.80
CA GLU A 285 -9.09 -22.68 -13.43
C GLU A 285 -9.18 -22.93 -11.92
N THR A 286 -8.05 -23.26 -11.28
CA THR A 286 -8.01 -23.71 -9.88
C THR A 286 -7.70 -22.60 -8.88
N VAL A 287 -7.21 -21.43 -9.33
CA VAL A 287 -6.82 -20.32 -8.43
C VAL A 287 -7.42 -18.98 -8.86
N TYR A 288 -7.13 -18.52 -10.08
CA TYR A 288 -7.54 -17.18 -10.50
C TYR A 288 -9.07 -17.04 -10.67
N HIS A 289 -9.75 -17.99 -11.32
CA HIS A 289 -11.20 -17.92 -11.50
C HIS A 289 -11.99 -18.00 -10.19
N PRO A 290 -11.66 -18.88 -9.21
CA PRO A 290 -12.25 -18.82 -7.88
C PRO A 290 -12.08 -17.47 -7.19
N TRP A 291 -10.86 -16.90 -7.22
CA TRP A 291 -10.61 -15.57 -6.65
C TRP A 291 -11.36 -14.47 -7.39
N LEU A 292 -11.42 -14.54 -8.73
CA LEU A 292 -12.13 -13.57 -9.56
C LEU A 292 -13.64 -13.63 -9.29
N TRP A 293 -14.19 -14.83 -9.06
CA TRP A 293 -15.58 -15.00 -8.68
C TRP A 293 -15.89 -14.27 -7.36
N PHE A 294 -15.02 -14.40 -6.35
CA PHE A 294 -15.11 -13.60 -5.13
C PHE A 294 -15.15 -12.10 -5.46
N VAL A 295 -14.19 -11.60 -6.26
CA VAL A 295 -14.13 -10.17 -6.62
C VAL A 295 -15.38 -9.70 -7.35
N LEU A 296 -15.99 -10.53 -8.21
CA LEU A 296 -17.19 -10.16 -8.97
C LEU A 296 -18.50 -10.35 -8.19
N SER A 297 -18.52 -11.15 -7.13
CA SER A 297 -19.73 -11.49 -6.36
C SER A 297 -19.82 -10.76 -5.01
N LYS A 298 -18.67 -10.58 -4.34
CA LYS A 298 -18.52 -9.97 -3.02
C LYS A 298 -17.46 -8.87 -2.97
N GLY A 299 -16.59 -8.76 -3.96
CA GLY A 299 -15.66 -7.62 -4.07
C GLY A 299 -16.42 -6.30 -4.25
N ILE A 300 -15.65 -5.20 -4.31
CA ILE A 300 -16.15 -3.81 -4.47
C ILE A 300 -17.42 -3.70 -5.34
#